data_AF-A0AAE4QQV7-F1
#
_entry.id   AF-A0AAE4QQV7-F1
#
_cell.length_a   1.000
_cell.length_b   1.000
_cell.length_c   1.000
_cell.angle_alpha   90.00
_cell.angle_beta   90.00
_cell.angle_gamma   90.00
#
_symmetry.space_group_name_H-M   'P 1'
#
loop_
_entity.id
_entity.type
_entity.pdbx_description
1 polymer ?
#
loop_
_entity_poly.entity_id
_entity_poly.type
_entity_poly.pdbx_seq_one_letter_code
_entity_poly.pdbx_strand_id
1 'polypeptide(L)'
;MSLLPILCAVLSAPLVADSTFTNLTEPDQIRTFHEVTSRIRCICIPSITIKSCSFNNCTVSAKLKLFIENRIQKGENAETIVNKMVNGFGEDVLSDPVIQKFAESGNTGMVESVVHGFGENILATPDSTWINLSLILAGILGALLIYLYMKRKNPNSAARGSAPDATGKGETSFQKYLSEIEEKQK
;
A
#
# COMPACT_ATOMS: atom_id res chain seq x y z
N MET A 1 -19.81 -31.97 -7.39
CA MET A 1 -19.96 -30.51 -7.18
C MET A 1 -18.86 -30.07 -6.21
N SER A 2 -17.80 -29.49 -6.75
CA SER A 2 -16.57 -29.17 -6.00
C SER A 2 -16.67 -27.77 -5.39
N LEU A 3 -16.81 -27.70 -4.06
CA LEU A 3 -16.96 -26.48 -3.26
C LEU A 3 -15.62 -25.77 -2.96
N LEU A 4 -14.65 -25.83 -3.88
CA LEU A 4 -13.29 -25.34 -3.61
C LEU A 4 -12.98 -23.85 -3.94
N PRO A 5 -13.78 -23.03 -4.66
CA PRO A 5 -13.28 -21.70 -5.07
C PRO A 5 -13.67 -20.55 -4.13
N ILE A 6 -14.36 -20.79 -3.01
CA ILE A 6 -14.91 -19.69 -2.18
C ILE A 6 -13.93 -19.22 -1.09
N LEU A 7 -12.85 -19.97 -0.80
CA LEU A 7 -11.99 -19.68 0.36
C LEU A 7 -10.85 -18.66 0.09
N CYS A 8 -10.65 -18.18 -1.14
CA CYS A 8 -9.53 -17.27 -1.47
C CYS A 8 -9.87 -15.77 -1.49
N ALA A 9 -11.12 -15.36 -1.24
CA ALA A 9 -11.52 -13.95 -1.43
C ALA A 9 -11.39 -13.05 -0.17
N VAL A 10 -10.93 -13.55 0.97
CA VAL A 10 -11.03 -12.82 2.27
C VAL A 10 -9.68 -12.33 2.83
N LEU A 11 -8.55 -12.57 2.15
CA LEU A 11 -7.21 -12.22 2.69
C LEU A 11 -6.58 -10.92 2.15
N SER A 12 -7.32 -10.09 1.43
CA SER A 12 -6.79 -8.84 0.88
C SER A 12 -7.04 -7.63 1.79
N ALA A 13 -6.91 -7.78 3.11
CA ALA A 13 -6.81 -6.60 3.98
C ALA A 13 -5.40 -6.01 3.79
N PRO A 14 -5.25 -4.72 3.45
CA PRO A 14 -3.94 -4.09 3.45
C PRO A 14 -3.40 -4.11 4.88
N LEU A 15 -2.41 -4.94 5.13
CA LEU A 15 -1.61 -4.88 6.35
C LEU A 15 -0.83 -3.57 6.31
N VAL A 16 -1.40 -2.51 6.88
CA VAL A 16 -0.67 -1.29 7.17
C VAL A 16 0.23 -1.60 8.36
N ALA A 17 1.43 -2.11 8.08
CA ALA A 17 2.46 -2.26 9.08
C ALA A 17 2.89 -0.85 9.51
N ASP A 18 2.50 -0.45 10.71
CA ASP A 18 2.89 0.86 11.21
C ASP A 18 4.34 0.84 11.69
N SER A 19 5.16 1.72 11.14
CA SER A 19 6.60 1.75 11.34
C SER A 19 7.04 2.65 12.49
N THR A 20 6.10 3.29 13.19
CA THR A 20 6.42 4.22 14.29
C THR A 20 5.62 3.91 15.55
N PHE A 21 6.32 3.97 16.68
CA PHE A 21 5.72 3.91 18.02
C PHE A 21 5.16 5.27 18.43
N THR A 22 4.04 5.26 19.17
CA THR A 22 3.43 6.44 19.80
C THR A 22 2.83 6.07 21.15
N ASN A 23 2.77 7.03 22.08
CA ASN A 23 2.10 6.83 23.38
C ASN A 23 0.60 7.18 23.34
N LEU A 24 0.09 7.64 22.20
CA LEU A 24 -1.33 7.95 22.03
C LEU A 24 -2.16 6.66 22.02
N THR A 25 -3.30 6.68 22.70
CA THR A 25 -4.21 5.52 22.81
C THR A 25 -5.45 5.65 21.94
N GLU A 26 -5.89 6.87 21.66
CA GLU A 26 -7.10 7.13 20.88
C GLU A 26 -6.85 6.93 19.37
N PRO A 27 -7.68 6.16 18.65
CA PRO A 27 -7.47 5.85 17.24
C PRO A 27 -7.33 7.09 16.34
N ASP A 28 -8.13 8.11 16.58
CA ASP A 28 -8.11 9.35 15.79
C ASP A 28 -6.83 10.16 16.03
N GLN A 29 -6.31 10.15 17.26
CA GLN A 29 -5.05 10.78 17.61
C GLN A 29 -3.87 10.04 16.98
N ILE A 30 -3.89 8.70 17.01
CA ILE A 30 -2.89 7.85 16.36
C ILE A 30 -2.89 8.10 14.85
N ARG A 31 -4.06 8.18 14.22
CA ARG A 31 -4.17 8.51 12.79
C ARG A 31 -3.57 9.87 12.47
N THR A 32 -3.90 10.88 13.26
CA THR A 32 -3.35 12.24 13.13
C THR A 32 -1.82 12.23 13.28
N PHE A 33 -1.30 11.47 14.25
CA PHE A 33 0.13 11.32 14.46
C PHE A 33 0.83 10.70 13.24
N HIS A 34 0.29 9.64 12.67
CA HIS A 34 0.84 9.01 11.47
C HIS A 34 0.78 9.93 10.25
N GLU A 35 -0.28 10.74 10.14
CA GLU A 35 -0.42 11.72 9.07
C GLU A 35 0.63 12.83 9.17
N VAL A 36 0.82 13.43 10.35
CA VAL A 36 1.87 14.43 10.56
C VAL A 36 3.25 13.82 10.32
N THR A 37 3.56 12.69 10.97
CA THR A 37 4.91 12.10 10.92
C THR A 37 5.29 11.55 9.54
N SER A 38 4.32 11.26 8.68
CA SER A 38 4.56 10.88 7.27
C SER A 38 4.80 12.08 6.36
N ARG A 39 4.30 13.27 6.72
CA ARG A 39 4.48 14.53 5.96
C ARG A 39 5.73 15.30 6.33
N ILE A 40 6.39 14.98 7.44
CA ILE A 40 7.57 15.69 7.93
C ILE A 40 8.82 14.82 7.73
N ARG A 41 9.87 15.38 7.12
CA ARG A 41 11.18 14.73 6.93
C ARG A 41 11.94 14.59 8.24
N CYS A 42 12.74 13.53 8.34
CA CYS A 42 13.71 13.42 9.41
C CYS A 42 14.84 14.44 9.20
N ILE A 43 15.06 15.30 10.18
CA ILE A 43 16.11 16.33 10.15
C ILE A 43 17.50 15.68 10.04
N CYS A 44 17.68 14.51 10.65
CA CYS A 44 18.95 13.79 10.64
C CYS A 44 19.20 13.02 9.33
N ILE A 45 18.14 12.60 8.65
CA ILE A 45 18.20 11.83 7.40
C ILE A 45 17.10 12.36 6.46
N PRO A 46 17.36 13.42 5.68
CA PRO A 46 16.32 14.10 4.89
C PRO A 46 15.69 13.26 3.76
N SER A 47 16.26 12.09 3.47
CA SER A 47 15.71 11.13 2.50
C SER A 47 14.56 10.30 3.06
N ILE A 48 14.28 10.35 4.37
CA ILE A 48 13.19 9.61 5.01
C ILE A 48 12.25 10.53 5.78
N THR A 49 11.03 10.07 6.04
CA THR A 49 10.08 10.73 6.93
C THR A 49 10.46 10.48 8.40
N ILE A 50 9.96 11.32 9.31
CA ILE A 50 10.10 11.09 10.74
C ILE A 50 9.41 9.79 11.15
N LYS A 51 8.27 9.45 10.52
CA LYS A 51 7.58 8.18 10.70
C LYS A 51 8.54 6.99 10.54
N SER A 52 9.34 6.99 9.48
CA SER A 52 10.26 5.88 9.16
C SER A 52 11.60 5.89 9.90
N CYS A 53 11.83 6.83 10.83
CA CYS A 53 13.07 6.86 11.60
C CYS A 53 13.17 5.65 12.55
N SER A 54 14.18 4.80 12.34
CA SER A 54 14.43 3.58 13.12
C SER A 54 15.05 3.84 14.50
N PHE A 55 15.59 5.05 14.73
CA PHE A 55 16.19 5.43 16.01
C PHE A 55 15.13 5.89 17.00
N ASN A 56 14.59 4.95 17.78
CA ASN A 56 13.57 5.22 18.81
C ASN A 56 14.03 6.22 19.88
N ASN A 57 15.34 6.33 20.13
CA ASN A 57 15.93 7.26 21.10
C ASN A 57 16.74 8.40 20.45
N CYS A 58 16.48 8.73 19.19
CA CYS A 58 17.12 9.86 18.53
C CYS A 58 16.82 11.17 19.27
N THR A 59 17.86 11.95 19.56
CA THR A 59 17.76 13.23 20.29
C THR A 59 16.87 14.26 19.59
N VAL A 60 16.70 14.13 18.27
CA VAL A 60 15.86 15.03 17.47
C VAL A 60 14.52 14.39 17.14
N SER A 61 14.51 13.33 16.32
CA SER A 61 13.26 12.80 15.79
C SER A 61 12.35 12.19 16.86
N ALA A 62 12.89 11.56 17.91
CA ALA A 62 12.06 11.01 18.98
C ALA A 62 11.43 12.13 19.82
N LYS A 63 12.19 13.21 20.08
CA LYS A 63 11.66 14.39 20.76
C LYS A 63 10.62 15.11 19.92
N LEU A 64 10.85 15.28 18.62
CA LEU A 64 9.89 15.92 17.73
C LEU A 64 8.58 15.11 17.61
N LYS A 65 8.66 13.76 17.64
CA LYS A 65 7.48 12.89 17.76
C LYS A 65 6.70 13.16 19.05
N LEU A 66 7.38 13.20 20.21
CA LEU A 66 6.73 13.54 21.50
C LEU A 66 6.10 14.94 21.48
N PHE A 67 6.77 15.90 20.86
CA PHE A 67 6.21 17.24 20.70
C PHE A 67 4.93 17.22 19.86
N ILE A 68 4.92 16.46 18.75
CA ILE A 68 3.72 16.26 17.91
C ILE A 68 2.60 15.59 18.73
N GLU A 69 2.91 14.57 19.54
CA GLU A 69 1.93 13.95 20.45
C GLU A 69 1.30 14.98 21.40
N ASN A 70 2.12 15.85 22.00
CA ASN A 70 1.62 16.93 22.88
C ASN A 70 0.68 17.89 22.13
N ARG A 71 0.95 18.19 20.86
CA ARG A 71 0.07 19.06 20.05
C ARG A 71 -1.27 18.38 19.75
N ILE A 72 -1.24 17.09 19.43
CA ILE A 72 -2.44 16.30 19.19
C ILE A 72 -3.29 16.20 20.47
N GLN A 73 -2.66 16.00 21.62
CA GLN A 73 -3.35 15.99 22.92
C GLN A 73 -3.97 17.35 23.28
N LYS A 74 -3.43 18.45 22.75
CA LYS A 74 -4.02 19.80 22.86
C LYS A 74 -5.17 20.04 21.86
N GLY A 75 -5.52 19.05 21.05
CA GLY A 75 -6.61 19.12 20.07
C GLY A 75 -6.20 19.70 18.72
N GLU A 76 -4.91 19.84 18.43
CA GLU A 76 -4.45 20.30 17.11
C GLU A 76 -4.57 19.16 16.07
N ASN A 77 -5.08 19.48 14.88
CA ASN A 77 -5.18 18.53 13.77
C ASN A 77 -3.89 18.49 12.92
N ALA A 78 -3.81 17.53 12.00
CA ALA A 78 -2.61 17.28 11.21
C ALA A 78 -2.21 18.50 10.36
N GLU A 79 -3.15 19.13 9.68
CA GLU A 79 -2.91 20.32 8.84
C GLU A 79 -2.33 21.47 9.66
N THR A 80 -2.89 21.72 10.85
CA THR A 80 -2.43 22.79 11.74
C THR A 80 -1.00 22.52 12.20
N ILE A 81 -0.71 21.29 12.63
CA ILE A 81 0.62 20.92 13.11
C ILE A 81 1.63 21.02 11.97
N VAL A 82 1.32 20.50 10.78
CA VAL A 82 2.21 20.58 9.61
C VAL A 82 2.43 22.03 9.19
N ASN A 83 1.37 22.85 9.16
CA ASN A 83 1.48 24.26 8.81
C ASN A 83 2.39 25.01 9.80
N LYS A 84 2.24 24.76 11.11
CA LYS A 84 3.11 25.35 12.14
C LYS A 84 4.52 24.79 12.12
N MET A 85 4.74 23.55 11.69
CA MET A 85 6.09 23.03 11.43
C MET A 85 6.78 23.82 10.31
N VAL A 86 6.04 24.26 9.30
CA VAL A 86 6.60 25.08 8.21
C VAL A 86 6.82 26.52 8.64
N ASN A 87 5.81 27.12 9.28
CA ASN A 87 5.72 28.58 9.51
C ASN A 87 6.04 29.03 10.94
N GLY A 88 6.22 28.09 11.87
CA GLY A 88 6.47 28.35 13.27
C GLY A 88 5.26 28.14 14.18
N PHE A 89 5.53 27.71 15.41
CA PHE A 89 4.54 27.57 16.47
C PHE A 89 4.39 28.84 17.33
N GLY A 90 5.30 29.82 17.19
CA GLY A 90 5.36 31.02 18.02
C GLY A 90 6.01 30.79 19.39
N GLU A 91 6.27 31.87 20.13
CA GLU A 91 7.01 31.83 21.40
C GLU A 91 6.29 31.05 22.51
N ASP A 92 4.96 30.93 22.45
CA ASP A 92 4.16 30.17 23.41
C ASP A 92 4.59 28.69 23.50
N VAL A 93 5.28 28.19 22.47
CA VAL A 93 5.80 26.82 22.43
C VAL A 93 6.99 26.59 23.37
N LEU A 94 7.68 27.65 23.81
CA LEU A 94 8.83 27.58 24.70
C LEU A 94 8.47 27.02 26.09
N SER A 95 7.19 27.06 26.47
CA SER A 95 6.71 26.44 27.70
C SER A 95 6.50 24.92 27.57
N ASP A 96 6.64 24.34 26.37
CA ASP A 96 6.51 22.88 26.19
C ASP A 96 7.75 22.16 26.77
N PRO A 97 7.57 21.15 27.63
CA PRO A 97 8.67 20.42 28.25
C PRO A 97 9.65 19.78 27.26
N VAL A 98 9.18 19.43 26.05
CA VAL A 98 10.04 18.88 25.00
C VAL A 98 10.94 19.96 24.41
N ILE A 99 10.42 21.17 24.22
CA ILE A 99 11.17 22.31 23.69
C ILE A 99 12.20 22.81 24.71
N GLN A 100 11.85 22.84 25.99
CA GLN A 100 12.81 23.14 27.06
C GLN A 100 13.99 22.15 27.06
N LYS A 101 13.74 20.85 26.87
CA LYS A 101 14.82 19.85 26.76
C LYS A 101 15.73 20.08 25.55
N PHE A 102 15.21 20.60 24.44
CA PHE A 102 16.06 21.01 23.32
C PHE A 102 16.96 22.20 23.71
N ALA A 103 16.43 23.19 24.43
CA ALA A 103 17.22 24.30 24.93
C ALA A 103 18.30 23.85 25.92
N GLU A 104 17.94 23.02 26.91
CA GLU A 104 18.85 22.48 27.94
C GLU A 104 19.99 21.65 27.35
N SER A 105 19.73 20.94 26.24
CA SER A 105 20.75 20.16 25.53
C SER A 105 21.61 20.99 24.57
N GLY A 106 21.45 22.32 24.56
CA GLY A 106 22.20 23.23 23.69
C GLY A 106 21.74 23.20 22.23
N ASN A 107 20.60 22.59 21.91
CA ASN A 107 20.06 22.51 20.56
C ASN A 107 19.20 23.73 20.22
N THR A 108 19.80 24.92 20.31
CA THR A 108 19.12 26.20 20.08
C THR A 108 18.57 26.33 18.67
N GLY A 109 19.24 25.78 17.66
CA GLY A 109 18.75 25.75 16.28
C GLY A 109 17.43 24.99 16.13
N MET A 110 17.22 23.91 16.90
CA MET A 110 15.94 23.20 16.93
C MET A 110 14.84 24.03 17.58
N VAL A 111 15.14 24.69 18.69
CA VAL A 111 14.20 25.58 19.38
C VAL A 111 13.75 26.68 18.43
N GLU A 112 14.71 27.35 17.81
CA GLU A 112 14.46 28.42 16.84
C GLU A 112 13.59 27.93 15.67
N SER A 113 13.91 26.76 15.13
CA SER A 113 13.15 26.19 14.01
C SER A 113 11.71 25.78 14.40
N VAL A 114 11.47 25.40 15.65
CA VAL A 114 10.09 25.13 16.11
C VAL A 114 9.33 26.45 16.32
N VAL A 115 9.98 27.48 16.87
CA VAL A 115 9.35 28.78 17.14
C VAL A 115 9.03 29.51 15.83
N HIS A 116 10.00 29.60 14.92
CA HIS A 116 9.93 30.41 13.70
C HIS A 116 9.60 29.61 12.43
N GLY A 117 9.64 28.28 12.52
CA GLY A 117 9.35 27.38 11.41
C GLY A 117 10.61 26.79 10.78
N PHE A 118 10.48 25.55 10.30
CA PHE A 118 11.55 24.84 9.60
C PHE A 118 11.62 25.21 8.11
N GLY A 119 10.61 25.92 7.59
CA GLY A 119 10.43 26.19 6.17
C GLY A 119 9.93 24.98 5.36
N GLU A 120 9.65 25.18 4.07
CA GLU A 120 9.02 24.15 3.22
C GLU A 120 9.86 22.88 3.05
N ASN A 121 11.18 22.98 3.22
CA ASN A 121 12.10 21.85 3.11
C ASN A 121 11.87 20.76 4.18
N ILE A 122 11.13 21.07 5.24
CA ILE A 122 10.73 20.08 6.25
C ILE A 122 9.69 19.09 5.70
N LEU A 123 8.98 19.45 4.64
CA LEU A 123 7.94 18.61 4.07
C LEU A 123 8.57 17.44 3.31
N ALA A 124 8.10 16.24 3.64
CA ALA A 124 8.43 15.03 2.91
C ALA A 124 7.78 15.11 1.52
N THR A 125 8.60 15.05 0.49
CA THR A 125 8.08 14.85 -0.87
C THR A 125 7.55 13.43 -0.95
N PRO A 126 6.36 13.21 -1.54
CA PRO A 126 5.83 11.87 -1.73
C PRO A 126 6.83 11.03 -2.55
N ASP A 127 6.81 9.71 -2.31
CA ASP A 127 7.59 8.77 -3.11
C ASP A 127 7.36 9.01 -4.59
N SER A 128 8.44 8.98 -5.36
CA SER A 128 8.49 9.38 -6.75
C SER A 128 7.33 8.74 -7.53
N THR A 129 6.43 9.56 -8.08
CA THR A 129 5.26 9.11 -8.87
C THR A 129 5.64 8.15 -9.99
N TRP A 130 6.90 8.23 -10.43
CA TRP A 130 7.53 7.34 -11.40
C TRP A 130 7.56 5.87 -10.98
N ILE A 131 7.74 5.57 -9.68
CA ILE A 131 7.77 4.19 -9.19
C ILE A 131 6.39 3.55 -9.35
N ASN A 132 5.34 4.23 -8.89
CA ASN A 132 3.96 3.75 -9.04
C ASN A 132 3.60 3.56 -10.53
N LEU A 133 3.97 4.52 -11.37
CA LEU A 133 3.75 4.42 -12.82
C LEU A 133 4.48 3.23 -13.43
N SER A 134 5.75 3.01 -13.05
CA SER A 134 6.55 1.89 -13.56
C SER A 134 5.99 0.53 -13.14
N LEU A 135 5.49 0.41 -11.91
CA LEU A 135 4.85 -0.81 -11.41
C LEU A 135 3.54 -1.10 -12.15
N ILE A 136 2.72 -0.07 -12.38
CA ILE A 136 1.48 -0.21 -13.17
C ILE A 136 1.82 -0.67 -14.60
N LEU A 137 2.79 -0.02 -15.23
CA LEU A 137 3.20 -0.34 -16.60
C LEU A 137 3.76 -1.77 -16.70
N ALA A 138 4.60 -2.17 -15.75
CA ALA A 138 5.14 -3.53 -15.67
C ALA A 138 4.02 -4.55 -15.45
N GLY A 139 3.03 -4.25 -14.61
CA GLY A 139 1.85 -5.09 -14.39
C GLY A 139 1.02 -5.28 -15.65
N ILE A 140 0.73 -4.19 -16.38
CA ILE A 140 0.00 -4.23 -17.66
C ILE A 140 0.78 -5.04 -18.70
N LEU A 141 2.09 -4.79 -18.83
CA LEU A 141 2.94 -5.50 -19.77
C LEU A 141 2.98 -7.01 -19.46
N GLY A 142 3.13 -7.36 -18.18
CA GLY A 142 3.11 -8.74 -17.71
C GLY A 142 1.78 -9.44 -18.05
N ALA A 143 0.65 -8.79 -17.75
CA ALA A 143 -0.67 -9.32 -18.08
C ALA A 143 -0.86 -9.52 -19.61
N LEU A 144 -0.39 -8.57 -20.42
CA LEU A 144 -0.49 -8.63 -21.88
C LEU A 144 0.37 -9.77 -22.44
N LEU A 145 1.59 -9.96 -21.94
CA LEU A 145 2.46 -11.06 -22.33
C LEU A 145 1.85 -12.43 -21.97
N ILE A 146 1.26 -12.55 -20.78
CA ILE A 146 0.53 -13.77 -20.36
C ILE A 146 -0.64 -14.05 -21.31
N TYR A 147 -1.45 -13.02 -21.61
CA TYR A 147 -2.58 -13.13 -22.54
C TYR A 147 -2.12 -13.59 -23.94
N LEU A 148 -1.09 -12.96 -24.50
CA LEU A 148 -0.55 -13.34 -25.80
C LEU A 148 0.04 -14.76 -25.80
N TYR A 149 0.70 -15.17 -24.72
CA TYR A 149 1.22 -16.52 -24.56
C TYR A 149 0.10 -17.57 -24.55
N MET A 150 -0.98 -17.33 -23.79
CA MET A 150 -2.14 -18.22 -23.76
C MET A 150 -2.84 -18.29 -25.13
N LYS A 151 -3.00 -17.14 -25.81
CA LYS A 151 -3.59 -17.08 -27.16
C LYS A 151 -2.74 -17.83 -28.20
N ARG A 152 -1.41 -17.73 -28.11
CA ARG A 152 -0.47 -18.43 -29.01
C ARG A 152 -0.42 -19.94 -28.74
N LYS A 153 -0.64 -20.38 -27.50
CA LYS A 153 -0.68 -21.80 -27.12
C LYS A 153 -2.03 -22.48 -27.41
N ASN A 154 -3.11 -21.70 -27.54
CA ASN A 154 -4.46 -22.19 -27.89
C ASN A 154 -4.98 -21.65 -29.25
N PRO A 155 -4.34 -21.96 -30.40
CA PRO A 155 -4.88 -21.56 -31.71
C PRO A 155 -6.14 -22.35 -32.11
N ASN A 156 -6.59 -23.36 -31.35
CA ASN A 156 -7.70 -24.26 -31.73
C ASN A 156 -8.98 -24.14 -30.88
N SER A 157 -9.16 -23.07 -30.10
CA SER A 157 -10.45 -22.83 -29.42
C SER A 157 -11.42 -21.95 -30.20
N ALA A 158 -11.01 -21.41 -31.36
CA ALA A 158 -11.89 -20.69 -32.29
C ALA A 158 -12.55 -21.59 -33.36
N ALA A 159 -12.33 -22.91 -33.31
CA ALA A 159 -12.88 -23.88 -34.27
C ALA A 159 -13.55 -25.08 -33.58
N ARG A 160 -14.31 -24.86 -32.50
CA ARG A 160 -15.29 -25.82 -31.99
C ARG A 160 -16.56 -25.08 -31.62
N GLY A 161 -17.49 -25.09 -32.56
CA GLY A 161 -18.78 -24.43 -32.47
C GLY A 161 -19.58 -24.43 -33.77
N SER A 162 -19.02 -24.93 -34.88
CA SER A 162 -19.82 -25.41 -36.01
C SER A 162 -19.84 -26.93 -35.92
N ALA A 163 -21.00 -27.49 -35.57
CA ALA A 163 -21.23 -28.92 -35.60
C ALA A 163 -21.00 -29.47 -37.01
N PRO A 164 -20.29 -30.60 -37.15
CA PRO A 164 -20.63 -31.59 -38.14
C PRO A 164 -21.22 -32.80 -37.41
N ASP A 165 -22.49 -32.99 -37.69
CA ASP A 165 -23.27 -34.21 -37.59
C ASP A 165 -22.39 -35.48 -37.68
N ALA A 166 -22.17 -36.13 -36.54
CA ALA A 166 -21.52 -37.43 -36.42
C ALA A 166 -22.56 -38.55 -36.28
N THR A 167 -23.74 -38.38 -36.88
CA THR A 167 -24.83 -39.37 -36.88
C THR A 167 -24.76 -40.33 -38.09
N GLY A 168 -23.60 -40.46 -38.75
CA GLY A 168 -23.46 -41.31 -39.95
C GLY A 168 -22.59 -42.57 -39.81
N LYS A 169 -21.83 -42.71 -38.71
CA LYS A 169 -20.85 -43.81 -38.55
C LYS A 169 -21.31 -44.94 -37.62
N GLY A 170 -22.35 -44.70 -36.81
CA GLY A 170 -22.93 -45.70 -35.89
C GLY A 170 -23.98 -46.59 -36.54
N GLU A 171 -24.83 -46.03 -37.41
CA GLU A 171 -25.90 -46.78 -38.09
C GLU A 171 -25.36 -47.88 -39.02
N THR A 172 -24.30 -47.59 -39.77
CA THR A 172 -23.71 -48.53 -40.73
C THR A 172 -23.03 -49.73 -40.06
N SER A 173 -22.40 -49.53 -38.90
CA SER A 173 -21.84 -50.63 -38.11
C SER A 173 -22.94 -51.46 -37.44
N PHE A 174 -23.99 -50.81 -36.93
CA PHE A 174 -25.09 -51.50 -36.26
C PHE A 174 -25.92 -52.36 -37.25
N GLN A 175 -26.20 -51.84 -38.45
CA GLN A 175 -26.88 -52.62 -39.49
C GLN A 175 -26.06 -53.85 -39.91
N LYS A 176 -24.73 -53.72 -40.01
CA LYS A 176 -23.85 -54.85 -40.29
C LYS A 176 -23.94 -55.94 -39.22
N TYR A 177 -24.00 -55.56 -37.95
CA TYR A 177 -24.19 -56.52 -36.85
C TYR A 177 -25.55 -57.21 -36.92
N LEU A 178 -26.63 -56.48 -37.23
CA LEU A 178 -27.97 -57.07 -37.37
C LEU A 178 -28.03 -58.08 -38.52
N SER A 179 -27.47 -57.75 -39.70
CA SER A 179 -27.43 -58.69 -40.83
C SER A 179 -26.63 -59.95 -40.52
N GLU A 180 -25.54 -59.84 -39.76
CA GLU A 180 -24.71 -60.99 -39.38
C GLU A 180 -25.40 -61.90 -38.36
N ILE A 181 -26.29 -61.35 -37.52
CA ILE A 181 -27.12 -62.14 -36.61
C ILE A 181 -28.22 -62.90 -37.37
N GLU A 182 -28.86 -62.26 -38.35
CA GLU A 182 -29.93 -62.88 -39.14
C GLU A 182 -29.42 -64.02 -40.04
N GLU A 183 -28.21 -63.90 -40.61
CA GLU A 183 -27.57 -64.97 -41.38
C GLU A 183 -27.21 -66.19 -40.52
N LYS A 184 -26.83 -65.98 -39.25
CA LYS A 184 -26.47 -67.07 -38.32
C LYS A 184 -27.67 -67.80 -37.71
N GLN A 185 -28.90 -67.34 -37.96
CA GLN A 185 -30.14 -67.93 -37.44
C GLN A 185 -30.96 -68.65 -38.55
N LYS A 186 -30.39 -68.82 -39.75
CA LYS A 186 -30.97 -69.56 -40.87
C LYS A 186 -30.13 -70.79 -41.22
#